data_AF-A0A3D6ENH9-F1
#
_entry.id   AF-A0A3D6ENH9-F1
#
_cell.length_a   1.000
_cell.length_b   1.000
_cell.length_c   1.000
_cell.angle_alpha   90.00
_cell.angle_beta   90.00
_cell.angle_gamma   90.00
#
_symmetry.space_group_name_H-M   'P 1'
#
loop_
_entity.id
_entity.type
_entity.pdbx_description
1 polymer ?
#
loop_
_entity_poly.entity_id
_entity_poly.type
_entity_poly.pdbx_seq_one_letter_code
_entity_poly.pdbx_strand_id
1 'polypeptide(L)'
;MTALLILFMFVAFVGIDFLVRTSLRRLHENRERQAREAVLNTSIHLDFTHEAKSLKRVEVPNPRARILAVDDEAVVLDSFRRILVLEGFSVDTVEHGPEALGLIQRHDYDFLFTDLKMPDMDGVEVVRGAKHLRPDVDVVVITGYGSIETAVQTLQHGACEYIQKPFTADELAEFARKLLIKRQARIEAQRRPNVRVVAPEMAEVVSASEFCVPGGAFISAGHAWVRIEPEGQVRVGIDDFVRKALGSVKSVALPERGKSFRQGETLFTLKGATGVVHVAAPLSGRIEHDNAGLLTDPGELMHSPYDRGWVCLMTPSDLAGELPALKIGQPVIDWYQDEITRLRSTDTPQAAGTDTVDWSTFERQFLGLNDHARA
;
A
#
# COMPACT_ATOMS: atom_id res chain seq x y z
N MET A 1 -17.86 -5.30 -49.54
CA MET A 1 -19.15 -5.39 -48.82
C MET A 1 -19.03 -6.16 -47.51
N THR A 2 -18.37 -7.32 -47.50
CA THR A 2 -18.14 -8.16 -46.31
C THR A 2 -17.30 -7.49 -45.20
N ALA A 3 -16.20 -6.82 -45.55
CA ALA A 3 -15.36 -6.13 -44.56
C ALA A 3 -16.07 -4.97 -43.83
N LEU A 4 -16.98 -4.26 -44.51
CA LEU A 4 -17.76 -3.18 -43.92
C LEU A 4 -18.81 -3.71 -42.92
N LEU A 5 -19.41 -4.86 -43.23
CA LEU A 5 -20.34 -5.56 -42.34
C LEU A 5 -19.64 -6.08 -41.08
N ILE A 6 -18.44 -6.62 -41.21
CA ILE A 6 -17.63 -7.09 -40.08
C ILE A 6 -17.25 -5.93 -39.16
N LEU A 7 -16.81 -4.80 -39.73
CA LEU A 7 -16.48 -3.59 -38.98
C LEU A 7 -17.70 -3.04 -38.23
N PHE A 8 -18.87 -3.00 -38.89
CA PHE A 8 -20.11 -2.56 -38.27
C PHE A 8 -20.54 -3.48 -37.12
N MET A 9 -20.47 -4.80 -37.30
CA MET A 9 -20.77 -5.76 -36.23
C MET A 9 -19.82 -5.63 -35.04
N PHE A 10 -18.54 -5.38 -35.28
CA PHE A 10 -17.56 -5.17 -34.22
C PHE A 10 -17.87 -3.90 -33.41
N VAL A 11 -18.16 -2.79 -34.09
CA VAL A 11 -18.54 -1.52 -33.44
C VAL A 11 -19.85 -1.68 -32.65
N ALA A 12 -20.84 -2.37 -33.21
CA ALA A 12 -22.10 -2.66 -32.52
C ALA A 12 -21.91 -3.53 -31.28
N PHE A 13 -21.05 -4.55 -31.36
CA PHE A 13 -20.73 -5.43 -30.22
C PHE A 13 -20.05 -4.67 -29.07
N VAL A 14 -19.05 -3.83 -29.38
CA VAL A 14 -18.39 -3.00 -28.37
C VAL A 14 -19.36 -1.98 -27.76
N GLY A 15 -20.23 -1.39 -28.58
CA GLY A 15 -21.27 -0.47 -28.10
C GLY A 15 -22.27 -1.13 -27.16
N ILE A 16 -22.72 -2.35 -27.48
CA ILE A 16 -23.64 -3.13 -26.65
C ILE A 16 -22.96 -3.57 -25.35
N ASP A 17 -21.72 -4.08 -25.40
CA ASP A 17 -20.97 -4.47 -24.19
C ASP A 17 -20.77 -3.28 -23.25
N PHE A 18 -20.45 -2.10 -23.79
CA PHE A 18 -20.36 -0.87 -23.01
C PHE A 18 -21.69 -0.48 -22.36
N LEU A 19 -22.81 -0.57 -23.10
CA LEU A 19 -24.16 -0.27 -22.62
C LEU A 19 -24.63 -1.26 -21.54
N VAL A 20 -24.32 -2.54 -21.72
CA VAL A 20 -24.63 -3.61 -20.74
C VAL A 20 -23.83 -3.39 -19.46
N ARG A 21 -22.52 -3.15 -19.55
CA ARG A 21 -21.66 -2.89 -18.38
C ARG A 21 -22.11 -1.65 -17.60
N THR A 22 -22.46 -0.57 -18.29
CA THR A 22 -22.92 0.67 -17.63
C THR A 22 -24.30 0.51 -17.00
N SER A 23 -25.23 -0.20 -17.67
CA SER A 23 -26.58 -0.42 -17.14
C SER A 23 -26.61 -1.38 -15.94
N LEU A 24 -25.79 -2.44 -15.97
CA LEU A 24 -25.64 -3.37 -14.84
C LEU A 24 -25.06 -2.70 -13.60
N ARG A 25 -24.09 -1.78 -13.77
CA ARG A 25 -23.53 -0.98 -12.67
C ARG A 25 -24.58 -0.06 -12.04
N ARG A 26 -25.31 0.71 -12.87
CA ARG A 26 -26.38 1.61 -12.39
C ARG A 26 -27.50 0.88 -11.65
N LEU A 27 -27.88 -0.31 -12.11
CA LEU A 27 -28.90 -1.12 -11.42
C LEU A 27 -28.42 -1.64 -10.06
N HIS A 28 -27.17 -2.08 -9.96
CA HIS A 28 -26.58 -2.48 -8.68
C HIS A 28 -26.49 -1.30 -7.71
N GLU A 29 -25.94 -0.17 -8.14
CA GLU A 29 -25.80 1.04 -7.34
C GLU A 29 -27.16 1.54 -6.81
N ASN A 30 -28.20 1.55 -7.66
CA ASN A 30 -29.55 1.95 -7.24
C ASN A 30 -30.16 0.99 -6.22
N ARG A 31 -29.98 -0.33 -6.39
CA ARG A 31 -30.47 -1.32 -5.43
C ARG A 31 -29.75 -1.23 -4.09
N GLU A 32 -28.42 -1.05 -4.10
CA GLU A 32 -27.65 -0.84 -2.88
C GLU A 32 -28.09 0.43 -2.15
N ARG A 33 -28.31 1.52 -2.89
CA ARG A 33 -28.79 2.77 -2.31
C ARG A 33 -30.16 2.61 -1.66
N GLN A 34 -31.10 1.94 -2.33
CA GLN A 34 -32.42 1.65 -1.77
C GLN A 34 -32.34 0.76 -0.52
N ALA A 35 -31.45 -0.23 -0.50
CA ALA A 35 -31.24 -1.07 0.67
C ALA A 35 -30.67 -0.26 1.85
N ARG A 36 -29.71 0.63 1.60
CA ARG A 36 -29.15 1.53 2.62
C ARG A 36 -30.19 2.51 3.18
N GLU A 37 -31.06 3.06 2.32
CA GLU A 37 -32.18 3.89 2.76
C GLU A 37 -33.17 3.12 3.65
N ALA A 38 -33.47 1.86 3.31
CA ALA A 38 -34.33 1.01 4.14
C ALA A 38 -33.69 0.69 5.51
N VAL A 39 -32.38 0.42 5.54
CA VAL A 39 -31.61 0.22 6.77
C VAL A 39 -31.62 1.46 7.65
N LEU A 40 -31.38 2.64 7.06
CA LEU A 40 -31.43 3.93 7.76
C LEU A 40 -32.78 4.13 8.45
N ASN A 41 -33.89 3.93 7.72
CA ASN A 41 -35.23 4.07 8.29
C ASN A 41 -35.51 3.07 9.40
N THR A 42 -35.11 1.80 9.23
CA THR A 42 -35.37 0.75 10.22
C THR A 42 -34.59 0.99 11.51
N SER A 43 -33.31 1.37 11.39
CA SER A 43 -32.42 1.48 12.54
C SER A 43 -32.74 2.69 13.42
N ILE A 44 -33.28 3.77 12.83
CA ILE A 44 -33.78 4.96 13.56
C ILE A 44 -34.91 4.59 14.54
N HIS A 45 -35.62 3.49 14.32
CA HIS A 45 -36.71 3.05 15.21
C HIS A 45 -36.30 2.04 16.29
N LEU A 46 -35.04 1.60 16.32
CA LEU A 46 -34.52 0.70 17.36
C LEU A 46 -34.08 1.49 18.59
N ASP A 47 -34.37 0.98 19.78
CA ASP A 47 -34.04 1.63 21.06
C ASP A 47 -32.67 1.17 21.59
N PHE A 48 -31.71 2.10 21.61
CA PHE A 48 -30.36 1.91 22.13
C PHE A 48 -30.07 2.71 23.41
N THR A 49 -31.10 3.25 24.07
CA THR A 49 -30.96 4.13 25.24
C THR A 49 -30.25 3.47 26.43
N HIS A 50 -30.20 2.14 26.46
CA HIS A 50 -29.47 1.35 27.46
C HIS A 50 -27.93 1.41 27.28
N GLU A 51 -27.44 1.69 26.07
CA GLU A 51 -26.00 1.86 25.80
C GLU A 51 -25.56 3.32 26.03
N ALA A 52 -26.30 4.27 25.45
CA ALA A 52 -26.16 5.71 25.67
C ALA A 52 -27.48 6.41 25.34
N LYS A 53 -27.81 7.52 26.02
CA LYS A 53 -29.15 8.11 26.00
C LYS A 53 -29.50 8.70 24.63
N SER A 54 -28.53 9.34 23.98
CA SER A 54 -28.73 9.98 22.67
C SER A 54 -28.34 9.10 21.48
N LEU A 55 -27.95 7.84 21.72
CA LEU A 55 -27.41 6.98 20.68
C LEU A 55 -28.44 6.68 19.60
N LYS A 56 -28.09 7.05 18.37
CA LYS A 56 -28.73 6.58 17.14
C LYS A 56 -27.71 5.80 16.33
N ARG A 57 -27.97 4.51 16.10
CA ARG A 57 -27.08 3.56 15.39
C ARG A 57 -27.69 3.15 14.07
N VAL A 58 -26.87 3.10 13.03
CA VAL A 58 -27.23 2.52 11.73
C VAL A 58 -26.10 1.61 11.26
N GLU A 59 -26.39 0.31 11.18
CA GLU A 59 -25.43 -0.70 10.76
C GLU A 59 -25.73 -1.16 9.32
N VAL A 60 -24.75 -0.94 8.43
CA VAL A 60 -24.85 -1.32 7.02
C VAL A 60 -24.17 -2.68 6.82
N PRO A 61 -24.76 -3.62 6.07
CA PRO A 61 -24.10 -4.89 5.73
C PRO A 61 -22.80 -4.66 4.94
N ASN A 62 -21.71 -5.33 5.33
CA ASN A 62 -20.36 -5.16 4.76
C ASN A 62 -19.94 -3.68 4.67
N PRO A 63 -19.87 -2.97 5.82
CA PRO A 63 -19.61 -1.55 5.81
C PRO A 63 -18.17 -1.27 5.39
N ARG A 64 -17.96 -0.15 4.71
CA ARG A 64 -16.61 0.32 4.33
C ARG A 64 -15.73 0.65 5.54
N ALA A 65 -16.34 1.20 6.59
CA ALA A 65 -15.76 1.47 7.89
C ALA A 65 -16.88 1.76 8.91
N ARG A 66 -16.54 1.75 10.20
CA ARG A 66 -17.42 2.16 11.30
C ARG A 66 -17.07 3.57 11.78
N ILE A 67 -18.06 4.44 11.86
CA ILE A 67 -17.91 5.85 12.20
C ILE A 67 -18.73 6.15 13.45
N LEU A 68 -18.12 6.84 14.42
CA LEU A 68 -18.81 7.48 15.52
C LEU A 68 -18.80 9.00 15.31
N ALA A 69 -19.94 9.67 15.45
CA ALA A 69 -20.02 11.13 15.39
C ALA A 69 -20.64 11.73 16.66
N VAL A 70 -20.08 12.85 17.11
CA VAL A 70 -20.55 13.62 18.26
C VAL A 70 -20.81 15.05 17.88
N ASP A 71 -22.00 15.53 18.21
CA ASP A 71 -22.43 16.90 17.96
C ASP A 71 -23.66 17.18 18.85
N ASP A 72 -23.71 18.31 19.54
CA ASP A 72 -24.88 18.68 20.35
C ASP A 72 -26.08 19.08 19.48
N GLU A 73 -25.88 19.30 18.18
CA GLU A 73 -26.95 19.59 17.22
C GLU A 73 -27.48 18.30 16.56
N ALA A 74 -28.60 17.77 17.07
CA ALA A 74 -29.24 16.56 16.52
C ALA A 74 -29.53 16.61 15.01
N VAL A 75 -29.81 17.80 14.46
CA VAL A 75 -30.05 18.02 13.01
C VAL A 75 -28.78 17.80 12.18
N VAL A 76 -27.62 18.19 12.72
CA VAL A 76 -26.32 17.94 12.09
C VAL A 76 -26.03 16.45 12.09
N LEU A 77 -26.24 15.76 13.23
CA LEU A 77 -26.06 14.31 13.33
C LEU A 77 -26.96 13.52 12.37
N ASP A 78 -28.23 13.89 12.25
CA ASP A 78 -29.16 13.22 11.35
C ASP A 78 -28.76 13.42 9.88
N SER A 79 -28.31 14.62 9.51
CA SER A 79 -27.75 14.91 8.18
C SER A 79 -26.48 14.09 7.91
N PHE A 80 -25.53 14.12 8.85
CA PHE A 80 -24.24 13.40 8.79
C PHE A 80 -24.46 11.89 8.61
N ARG A 81 -25.34 11.30 9.44
CA ARG A 81 -25.69 9.87 9.38
C ARG A 81 -26.29 9.51 8.04
N ARG A 82 -27.25 10.30 7.55
CA ARG A 82 -27.90 10.05 6.25
C ARG A 82 -26.89 10.06 5.10
N ILE A 83 -25.97 11.03 5.07
CA ILE A 83 -24.97 11.15 4.01
C ILE A 83 -24.04 9.93 4.01
N LEU A 84 -23.45 9.60 5.16
CA LEU A 84 -22.42 8.55 5.23
C LEU A 84 -22.98 7.13 5.16
N VAL A 85 -24.20 6.89 5.64
CA VAL A 85 -24.87 5.59 5.44
C VAL A 85 -25.10 5.31 3.96
N LEU A 86 -25.50 6.32 3.17
CA LEU A 86 -25.67 6.18 1.72
C LEU A 86 -24.35 5.84 1.01
N GLU A 87 -23.22 6.35 1.53
CA GLU A 87 -21.87 6.04 1.06
C GLU A 87 -21.34 4.65 1.49
N GLY A 88 -22.13 3.91 2.29
CA GLY A 88 -21.82 2.54 2.72
C GLY A 88 -21.04 2.43 4.03
N PHE A 89 -21.07 3.46 4.87
CA PHE A 89 -20.51 3.42 6.22
C PHE A 89 -21.55 2.98 7.25
N SER A 90 -21.12 2.27 8.30
CA SER A 90 -21.94 2.14 9.51
C SER A 90 -21.68 3.34 10.42
N VAL A 91 -22.73 3.94 10.94
CA VAL A 91 -22.63 5.22 11.64
C VAL A 91 -23.42 5.18 12.95
N ASP A 92 -22.69 5.44 14.04
CA ASP A 92 -23.25 5.75 15.34
C ASP A 92 -23.15 7.25 15.58
N THR A 93 -24.19 7.84 16.16
CA THR A 93 -24.19 9.25 16.53
C THR A 93 -24.67 9.43 17.96
N VAL A 94 -24.02 10.31 18.72
CA VAL A 94 -24.42 10.72 20.07
C VAL A 94 -24.27 12.23 20.23
N GLU A 95 -25.02 12.82 21.13
CA GLU A 95 -25.06 14.27 21.35
C GLU A 95 -24.03 14.78 22.37
N HIS A 96 -23.37 13.88 23.11
CA HIS A 96 -22.49 14.27 24.22
C HIS A 96 -21.13 13.56 24.16
N GLY A 97 -20.05 14.30 24.42
CA GLY A 97 -18.67 13.78 24.45
C GLY A 97 -18.47 12.55 25.35
N PRO A 98 -18.98 12.53 26.61
CA PRO A 98 -18.84 11.38 27.50
C PRO A 98 -19.50 10.10 26.95
N GLU A 99 -20.61 10.22 26.22
CA GLU A 99 -21.28 9.08 25.60
C GLU A 99 -20.39 8.46 24.51
N ALA A 100 -19.71 9.29 23.71
CA ALA A 100 -18.80 8.80 22.69
C ALA A 100 -17.56 8.12 23.26
N LEU A 101 -16.96 8.67 24.33
CA LEU A 101 -15.85 8.00 25.00
C LEU A 101 -16.29 6.66 25.60
N GLY A 102 -17.50 6.57 26.14
CA GLY A 102 -18.10 5.32 26.60
C GLY A 102 -18.29 4.29 25.48
N LEU A 103 -18.71 4.73 24.29
CA LEU A 103 -18.88 3.87 23.12
C LEU A 103 -17.53 3.38 22.56
N ILE A 104 -16.52 4.25 22.46
CA ILE A 104 -15.17 3.91 21.98
C ILE A 104 -14.50 2.84 22.84
N GLN A 105 -14.84 2.77 24.13
CA GLN A 105 -14.34 1.71 25.02
C GLN A 105 -15.00 0.35 24.77
N ARG A 106 -16.23 0.33 24.27
CA ARG A 106 -17.06 -0.89 24.15
C ARG A 106 -17.12 -1.43 22.72
N HIS A 107 -16.93 -0.57 21.74
CA HIS A 107 -17.09 -0.88 20.31
C HIS A 107 -15.86 -0.44 19.53
N ASP A 108 -15.62 -1.13 18.41
CA ASP A 108 -14.56 -0.76 17.47
C ASP A 108 -15.09 0.27 16.46
N TYR A 109 -14.38 1.40 16.38
CA TYR A 109 -14.60 2.44 15.37
C TYR A 109 -13.31 2.67 14.58
N ASP A 110 -13.47 2.97 13.29
CA ASP A 110 -12.36 3.39 12.45
C ASP A 110 -12.13 4.89 12.56
N PHE A 111 -13.22 5.65 12.62
CA PHE A 111 -13.22 7.10 12.66
C PHE A 111 -14.12 7.62 13.78
N LEU A 112 -13.65 8.66 14.47
CA LEU A 112 -14.44 9.50 15.36
C LEU A 112 -14.54 10.90 14.77
N PHE A 113 -15.74 11.41 14.57
CA PHE A 113 -15.98 12.81 14.24
C PHE A 113 -16.53 13.50 15.47
N THR A 114 -15.95 14.62 15.88
CA THR A 114 -16.43 15.37 17.05
C THR A 114 -16.56 16.83 16.70
N ASP A 115 -17.68 17.45 17.07
CA ASP A 115 -17.75 18.91 17.09
C ASP A 115 -16.74 19.46 18.11
N LEU A 116 -16.21 20.64 17.82
CA LEU A 116 -15.22 21.30 18.65
C LEU A 116 -15.84 21.97 19.89
N LYS A 117 -17.05 22.52 19.75
CA LYS A 117 -17.73 23.36 20.74
C LYS A 117 -19.04 22.70 21.16
N MET A 118 -18.94 21.83 22.15
CA MET A 118 -20.11 21.16 22.75
C MET A 118 -20.24 21.54 24.23
N PRO A 119 -21.47 21.52 24.78
CA PRO A 119 -21.70 21.60 26.21
C PRO A 119 -21.03 20.45 26.96
N ASP A 120 -20.70 20.70 28.24
CA ASP A 120 -20.13 19.76 29.21
C ASP A 120 -18.68 19.29 28.92
N MET A 121 -18.39 18.80 27.72
CA MET A 121 -17.08 18.31 27.31
C MET A 121 -16.76 18.77 25.88
N ASP A 122 -15.66 19.50 25.72
CA ASP A 122 -15.30 20.05 24.42
C ASP A 122 -14.67 18.98 23.48
N GLY A 123 -14.62 19.28 22.18
CA GLY A 123 -14.07 18.36 21.19
C GLY A 123 -12.58 18.05 21.35
N VAL A 124 -11.79 18.97 21.93
CA VAL A 124 -10.38 18.74 22.27
C VAL A 124 -10.25 17.71 23.41
N GLU A 125 -11.12 17.78 24.42
CA GLU A 125 -11.18 16.80 25.49
C GLU A 125 -11.59 15.42 24.96
N VAL A 126 -12.56 15.38 24.04
CA VAL A 126 -12.95 14.15 23.34
C VAL A 126 -11.79 13.58 22.52
N VAL A 127 -11.07 14.39 21.75
CA VAL A 127 -9.87 13.96 21.00
C VAL A 127 -8.84 13.33 21.92
N ARG A 128 -8.52 14.00 23.04
CA ARG A 128 -7.53 13.52 24.00
C ARG A 128 -7.98 12.20 24.66
N GLY A 129 -9.23 12.12 25.08
CA GLY A 129 -9.81 10.92 25.68
C GLY A 129 -9.83 9.74 24.71
N ALA A 130 -10.31 9.98 23.48
CA ALA A 130 -10.36 8.97 22.44
C ALA A 130 -8.98 8.44 22.08
N LYS A 131 -7.98 9.32 21.90
CA LYS A 131 -6.61 8.90 21.60
C LYS A 131 -5.91 8.19 22.75
N HIS A 132 -6.25 8.53 24.00
CA HIS A 132 -5.74 7.80 25.16
C HIS A 132 -6.32 6.39 25.25
N LEU A 133 -7.62 6.23 25.00
CA LEU A 133 -8.33 4.95 25.10
C LEU A 133 -8.05 4.04 23.89
N ARG A 134 -8.03 4.63 22.70
CA ARG A 134 -7.91 3.95 21.40
C ARG A 134 -7.01 4.77 20.45
N PRO A 135 -5.68 4.63 20.55
CA PRO A 135 -4.75 5.34 19.69
C PRO A 135 -4.96 5.08 18.18
N ASP A 136 -5.53 3.92 17.86
CA ASP A 136 -5.81 3.41 16.51
C ASP A 136 -7.04 4.05 15.83
N VAL A 137 -7.95 4.68 16.57
CA VAL A 137 -9.12 5.38 16.01
C VAL A 137 -8.67 6.70 15.40
N ASP A 138 -9.04 6.99 14.15
CA ASP A 138 -8.72 8.26 13.50
C ASP A 138 -9.74 9.33 13.88
N VAL A 139 -9.30 10.36 14.62
CA VAL A 139 -10.19 11.39 15.14
C VAL A 139 -10.18 12.62 14.22
N VAL A 140 -11.36 13.03 13.79
CA VAL A 140 -11.62 14.20 12.96
C VAL A 140 -12.39 15.23 13.78
N VAL A 141 -11.97 16.49 13.69
CA VAL A 141 -12.72 17.59 14.30
C VAL A 141 -13.63 18.26 13.28
N ILE A 142 -14.90 18.43 13.65
CA ILE A 142 -15.87 19.22 12.92
C ILE A 142 -16.00 20.59 13.62
N THR A 143 -15.99 21.70 12.89
CA THR A 143 -16.15 23.03 13.52
C THR A 143 -16.84 24.05 12.63
N GLY A 144 -17.79 24.81 13.20
CA GLY A 144 -18.37 26.00 12.54
C GLY A 144 -17.57 27.30 12.77
N TYR A 145 -16.65 27.31 13.73
CA TYR A 145 -15.83 28.46 14.10
C TYR A 145 -14.35 28.06 14.14
N GLY A 146 -13.75 27.93 12.95
CA GLY A 146 -12.33 27.58 12.81
C GLY A 146 -11.42 28.80 12.96
N SER A 147 -10.90 29.06 14.16
CA SER A 147 -9.64 29.82 14.24
C SER A 147 -8.48 28.88 13.91
N ILE A 148 -7.46 29.39 13.22
CA ILE A 148 -6.24 28.63 12.88
C ILE A 148 -5.62 28.02 14.15
N GLU A 149 -5.63 28.77 15.26
CA GLU A 149 -5.09 28.34 16.55
C GLU A 149 -5.76 27.08 17.08
N THR A 150 -7.09 26.98 16.96
CA THR A 150 -7.81 25.80 17.49
C THR A 150 -7.60 24.57 16.61
N ALA A 151 -7.50 24.75 15.29
CA ALA A 151 -7.14 23.67 14.37
C ALA A 151 -5.72 23.14 14.64
N VAL A 152 -4.77 24.01 15.01
CA VAL A 152 -3.42 23.59 15.38
C VAL A 152 -3.44 22.81 16.70
N GLN A 153 -4.20 23.26 17.70
CA GLN A 153 -4.31 22.58 19.00
C GLN A 153 -4.89 21.16 18.88
N THR A 154 -5.94 20.98 18.07
CA THR A 154 -6.56 19.65 17.91
C THR A 154 -5.62 18.67 17.21
N LEU A 155 -4.87 19.12 16.20
CA LEU A 155 -3.85 18.31 15.55
C LEU A 155 -2.71 17.94 16.53
N GLN A 156 -2.28 18.85 17.39
CA GLN A 156 -1.29 18.56 18.45
C GLN A 156 -1.77 17.50 19.45
N HIS A 157 -3.09 17.42 19.68
CA HIS A 157 -3.68 16.42 20.57
C HIS A 157 -4.02 15.09 19.88
N GLY A 158 -3.66 14.94 18.60
CA GLY A 158 -3.77 13.68 17.87
C GLY A 158 -5.01 13.57 16.98
N ALA A 159 -5.76 14.66 16.74
CA ALA A 159 -6.69 14.68 15.62
C ALA A 159 -5.90 14.49 14.31
N CYS A 160 -6.43 13.69 13.39
CA CYS A 160 -5.77 13.45 12.11
C CYS A 160 -6.12 14.52 11.06
N GLU A 161 -7.30 15.13 11.18
CA GLU A 161 -7.82 16.09 10.21
C GLU A 161 -8.98 16.90 10.80
N TYR A 162 -9.39 17.97 10.12
CA TYR A 162 -10.58 18.74 10.48
C TYR A 162 -11.43 19.07 9.24
N ILE A 163 -12.73 19.28 9.44
CA ILE A 163 -13.68 19.72 8.43
C ILE A 163 -14.49 20.91 8.97
N GLN A 164 -14.67 21.93 8.14
CA GLN A 164 -15.40 23.14 8.52
C GLN A 164 -16.89 23.00 8.19
N LYS A 165 -17.76 23.38 9.14
CA LYS A 165 -19.19 23.58 8.93
C LYS A 165 -19.47 24.98 8.37
N PRO A 166 -20.50 25.16 7.53
CA PRO A 166 -21.34 24.12 6.95
C PRO A 166 -20.62 23.37 5.83
N PHE A 167 -20.91 22.08 5.66
CA PHE A 167 -20.44 21.26 4.54
C PHE A 167 -21.62 20.71 3.74
N THR A 168 -21.43 20.54 2.44
CA THR A 168 -22.39 19.87 1.56
C THR A 168 -22.32 18.35 1.71
N ALA A 169 -23.33 17.65 1.21
CA ALA A 169 -23.34 16.20 1.19
C ALA A 169 -22.15 15.61 0.41
N ASP A 170 -21.81 16.22 -0.73
CA ASP A 170 -20.69 15.77 -1.57
C ASP A 170 -19.34 16.02 -0.90
N GLU A 171 -19.16 17.15 -0.22
CA GLU A 171 -17.94 17.47 0.53
C GLU A 171 -17.68 16.46 1.66
N LEU A 172 -18.70 16.17 2.48
CA LEU A 172 -18.56 15.19 3.56
C LEU A 172 -18.27 13.77 3.01
N ALA A 173 -18.97 13.37 1.95
CA ALA A 173 -18.76 12.08 1.31
C ALA A 173 -17.35 11.95 0.72
N GLU A 174 -16.86 12.98 0.02
CA GLU A 174 -15.50 12.98 -0.52
C GLU A 174 -14.45 12.97 0.59
N PHE A 175 -14.66 13.75 1.64
CA PHE A 175 -13.79 13.79 2.80
C PHE A 175 -13.68 12.42 3.50
N ALA A 176 -14.82 11.75 3.76
CA ALA A 176 -14.83 10.41 4.34
C ALA A 176 -14.14 9.37 3.45
N ARG A 177 -14.32 9.44 2.11
CA ARG A 177 -13.60 8.57 1.17
C ARG A 177 -12.09 8.78 1.21
N LYS A 178 -11.63 10.05 1.26
CA LYS A 178 -10.20 10.37 1.38
C LYS A 178 -9.61 9.84 2.68
N LEU A 179 -10.32 10.00 3.80
CA LEU A 179 -9.90 9.46 5.09
C LEU A 179 -9.80 7.93 5.08
N LEU A 180 -10.77 7.24 4.49
CA LEU A 180 -10.74 5.79 4.35
C LEU A 180 -9.51 5.31 3.57
N ILE A 181 -9.21 5.95 2.43
CA ILE A 181 -8.03 5.62 1.62
C ILE A 181 -6.74 5.84 2.43
N LYS A 182 -6.62 6.98 3.13
CA LYS A 182 -5.46 7.32 3.96
C LYS A 182 -5.26 6.31 5.11
N ARG A 183 -6.35 5.93 5.79
CA ARG A 183 -6.33 4.90 6.84
C ARG A 183 -5.91 3.55 6.29
N GLN A 184 -6.48 3.12 5.16
CA GLN A 184 -6.14 1.84 4.54
C GLN A 184 -4.67 1.78 4.11
N ALA A 185 -4.16 2.87 3.53
CA ALA A 185 -2.75 2.99 3.17
C ALA A 185 -1.83 2.94 4.40
N ARG A 186 -2.21 3.58 5.52
CA ARG A 186 -1.45 3.49 6.78
C ARG A 186 -1.45 2.06 7.33
N ILE A 187 -2.60 1.40 7.37
CA ILE A 187 -2.73 0.01 7.83
C ILE A 187 -1.90 -0.93 6.93
N GLU A 188 -1.90 -0.71 5.61
CA GLU A 188 -1.09 -1.48 4.68
C GLU A 188 0.41 -1.22 4.87
N ALA A 189 0.83 0.02 5.07
CA ALA A 189 2.23 0.39 5.34
C ALA A 189 2.76 -0.23 6.64
N GLN A 190 1.91 -0.33 7.66
CA GLN A 190 2.23 -0.95 8.96
C GLN A 190 2.23 -2.48 8.92
N ARG A 191 1.61 -3.12 7.90
CA ARG A 191 1.75 -4.56 7.70
C ARG A 191 3.19 -4.86 7.30
N ARG A 192 3.82 -5.85 7.96
CA ARG A 192 5.11 -6.38 7.51
C ARG A 192 4.95 -6.78 6.02
N PRO A 193 5.79 -6.27 5.11
CA PRO A 193 5.69 -6.62 3.71
C PRO A 193 5.82 -8.13 3.56
N ASN A 194 4.86 -8.73 2.86
CA ASN A 194 4.80 -10.18 2.71
C ASN A 194 5.89 -10.60 1.72
N VAL A 195 6.81 -11.46 2.15
CA VAL A 195 7.83 -12.05 1.27
C VAL A 195 7.30 -13.40 0.81
N ARG A 196 7.10 -13.55 -0.50
CA ARG A 196 6.54 -14.78 -1.09
C ARG A 196 7.56 -15.44 -2.02
N VAL A 197 7.69 -16.76 -1.87
CA VAL A 197 8.36 -17.57 -2.88
C VAL A 197 7.39 -17.75 -4.04
N VAL A 198 7.77 -17.30 -5.23
CA VAL A 198 6.96 -17.37 -6.44
C VAL A 198 7.64 -18.27 -7.47
N ALA A 199 6.85 -18.96 -8.29
CA ALA A 199 7.40 -19.55 -9.50
C ALA A 199 7.87 -18.41 -10.44
N PRO A 200 8.93 -18.62 -11.24
CA PRO A 200 9.54 -17.56 -12.05
C PRO A 200 8.56 -16.78 -12.93
N GLU A 201 7.54 -17.46 -13.45
CA GLU A 201 6.49 -16.90 -14.33
C GLU A 201 5.49 -15.98 -13.60
N MET A 202 5.34 -16.08 -12.27
CA MET A 202 4.35 -15.31 -11.50
C MET A 202 4.88 -14.01 -10.90
N ALA A 203 6.18 -13.72 -11.01
CA ALA A 203 6.79 -12.50 -10.44
C ALA A 203 6.28 -11.19 -11.09
N GLU A 204 5.59 -11.29 -12.24
CA GLU A 204 4.97 -10.20 -12.99
C GLU A 204 3.72 -9.62 -12.33
N VAL A 205 3.02 -10.40 -11.50
CA VAL A 205 1.65 -10.08 -11.03
C VAL A 205 1.64 -9.52 -9.61
N VAL A 206 2.82 -9.33 -9.01
CA VAL A 206 2.93 -9.04 -7.58
C VAL A 206 2.90 -7.54 -7.31
N SER A 207 2.12 -7.13 -6.30
CA SER A 207 1.94 -5.72 -5.95
C SER A 207 3.25 -5.07 -5.46
N ALA A 208 3.33 -3.74 -5.54
CA ALA A 208 4.46 -2.98 -5.01
C ALA A 208 4.73 -3.26 -3.52
N SER A 209 3.70 -3.65 -2.75
CA SER A 209 3.78 -3.94 -1.32
C SER A 209 4.29 -5.36 -0.96
N GLU A 210 4.44 -6.28 -1.93
CA GLU A 210 4.88 -7.66 -1.70
C GLU A 210 6.27 -7.94 -2.32
N PHE A 211 7.18 -8.61 -1.62
CA PHE A 211 8.50 -8.97 -2.15
C PHE A 211 8.53 -10.40 -2.70
N CYS A 212 9.10 -10.55 -3.90
CA CYS A 212 9.18 -11.84 -4.59
C CYS A 212 10.56 -12.48 -4.45
N VAL A 213 10.58 -13.74 -4.03
CA VAL A 213 11.75 -14.61 -4.11
C VAL A 213 11.52 -15.67 -5.18
N PRO A 214 12.41 -15.81 -6.19
CA PRO A 214 12.29 -16.87 -7.18
C PRO A 214 12.48 -18.25 -6.55
N GLY A 215 11.50 -19.12 -6.73
CA GLY A 215 11.61 -20.52 -6.31
C GLY A 215 12.78 -21.24 -7.00
N GLY A 216 13.55 -22.02 -6.23
CA GLY A 216 14.67 -22.81 -6.75
C GLY A 216 15.92 -22.00 -7.15
N ALA A 217 15.94 -20.70 -6.87
CA ALA A 217 17.12 -19.87 -7.06
C ALA A 217 17.81 -19.56 -5.71
N PHE A 218 19.12 -19.35 -5.79
CA PHE A 218 19.95 -18.90 -4.68
C PHE A 218 20.05 -17.37 -4.73
N ILE A 219 19.98 -16.70 -3.59
CA ILE A 219 20.10 -15.24 -3.49
C ILE A 219 21.40 -14.86 -2.79
N SER A 220 22.16 -13.96 -3.40
CA SER A 220 23.35 -13.35 -2.81
C SER A 220 22.99 -12.15 -1.95
N ALA A 221 23.83 -11.83 -0.96
CA ALA A 221 23.70 -10.59 -0.20
C ALA A 221 23.87 -9.32 -1.06
N GLY A 222 24.44 -9.45 -2.26
CA GLY A 222 24.56 -8.39 -3.26
C GLY A 222 23.34 -8.25 -4.17
N HIS A 223 22.17 -8.77 -3.74
CA HIS A 223 20.89 -8.64 -4.45
C HIS A 223 20.87 -9.24 -5.87
N ALA A 224 21.64 -10.31 -6.06
CA ALA A 224 21.63 -11.10 -7.29
C ALA A 224 21.04 -12.49 -7.04
N TRP A 225 20.20 -12.97 -7.96
CA TRP A 225 19.78 -14.37 -7.95
C TRP A 225 20.70 -15.22 -8.84
N VAL A 226 20.85 -16.49 -8.46
CA VAL A 226 21.66 -17.50 -9.12
C VAL A 226 20.81 -18.76 -9.33
N ARG A 227 20.75 -19.26 -10.57
CA ARG A 227 20.15 -20.57 -10.88
C ARG A 227 21.20 -21.46 -11.51
N ILE A 228 21.32 -22.68 -11.02
CA ILE A 228 22.27 -23.67 -11.51
C ILE A 228 21.63 -24.39 -12.71
N GLU A 229 22.32 -24.39 -13.84
CA GLU A 229 21.95 -25.15 -15.04
C GLU A 229 22.44 -26.61 -14.94
N PRO A 230 21.86 -27.57 -15.68
CA PRO A 230 22.24 -28.98 -15.61
C PRO A 230 23.73 -29.25 -15.85
N GLU A 231 24.39 -28.42 -16.65
CA GLU A 231 25.81 -28.50 -16.99
C GLU A 231 26.74 -27.89 -15.92
N GLY A 232 26.18 -27.39 -14.81
CA GLY A 232 26.93 -26.78 -13.70
C GLY A 232 27.30 -25.31 -13.92
N GLN A 233 26.92 -24.73 -15.06
CA GLN A 233 26.91 -23.29 -15.27
C GLN A 233 25.84 -22.63 -14.39
N VAL A 234 25.94 -21.33 -14.19
CA VAL A 234 24.97 -20.56 -13.42
C VAL A 234 24.44 -19.37 -14.21
N ARG A 235 23.13 -19.20 -14.24
CA ARG A 235 22.51 -17.94 -14.66
C ARG A 235 22.45 -16.99 -13.50
N VAL A 236 22.75 -15.73 -13.77
CA VAL A 236 22.72 -14.63 -12.81
C VAL A 236 21.74 -13.55 -13.28
N GLY A 237 20.95 -13.01 -12.37
CA GLY A 237 20.09 -11.85 -12.62
C GLY A 237 19.84 -11.04 -11.35
N ILE A 238 18.89 -10.11 -11.42
CA ILE A 238 18.58 -9.19 -10.31
C ILE A 238 17.40 -9.65 -9.48
N ASP A 239 17.47 -9.43 -8.18
CA ASP A 239 16.37 -9.71 -7.27
C ASP A 239 15.28 -8.62 -7.28
N ASP A 240 14.22 -8.86 -6.52
CA ASP A 240 13.08 -7.93 -6.45
C ASP A 240 13.41 -6.59 -5.78
N PHE A 241 14.44 -6.51 -4.92
CA PHE A 241 14.86 -5.24 -4.33
C PHE A 241 15.45 -4.33 -5.40
N VAL A 242 16.36 -4.84 -6.23
CA VAL A 242 16.96 -4.07 -7.32
C VAL A 242 15.91 -3.65 -8.34
N ARG A 243 14.98 -4.56 -8.67
CA ARG A 243 13.85 -4.27 -9.56
C ARG A 243 13.04 -3.07 -9.05
N LYS A 244 12.63 -3.10 -7.77
CA LYS A 244 11.83 -2.03 -7.17
C LYS A 244 12.60 -0.74 -6.99
N ALA A 245 13.87 -0.80 -6.56
CA ALA A 245 14.70 0.38 -6.33
C ALA A 245 14.98 1.17 -7.61
N LEU A 246 15.11 0.51 -8.77
CA LEU A 246 15.34 1.18 -10.04
C LEU A 246 14.06 1.77 -10.66
N GLY A 247 12.89 1.18 -10.34
CA GLY A 247 11.56 1.52 -10.86
C GLY A 247 11.37 1.21 -12.36
N SER A 248 12.30 1.67 -13.20
CA SER A 248 12.43 1.29 -14.61
C SER A 248 13.91 1.25 -14.98
N VAL A 249 14.30 0.32 -15.85
CA VAL A 249 15.68 0.20 -16.36
C VAL A 249 15.80 0.92 -17.70
N LYS A 250 16.70 1.89 -17.78
CA LYS A 250 17.00 2.66 -19.00
C LYS A 250 18.12 2.03 -19.82
N SER A 251 19.15 1.52 -19.15
CA SER A 251 20.27 0.84 -19.82
C SER A 251 20.99 -0.14 -18.90
N VAL A 252 21.65 -1.10 -19.54
CA VAL A 252 22.40 -2.19 -18.92
C VAL A 252 23.83 -2.19 -19.46
N ALA A 253 24.82 -2.25 -18.59
CA ALA A 253 26.21 -2.54 -18.95
C ALA A 253 26.50 -4.00 -18.61
N LEU A 254 26.43 -4.86 -19.63
CA LEU A 254 26.62 -6.31 -19.52
C LEU A 254 28.11 -6.67 -19.29
N PRO A 255 28.39 -7.81 -18.64
CA PRO A 255 29.76 -8.30 -18.51
C PRO A 255 30.29 -8.82 -19.83
N GLU A 256 31.59 -8.68 -20.07
CA GLU A 256 32.23 -9.15 -21.29
C GLU A 256 32.35 -10.68 -21.33
N ARG A 257 31.94 -11.27 -22.46
CA ARG A 257 32.11 -12.71 -22.70
C ARG A 257 33.57 -13.12 -22.58
N GLY A 258 33.80 -14.16 -21.79
CA GLY A 258 35.11 -14.77 -21.59
C GLY A 258 35.97 -14.11 -20.50
N LYS A 259 35.51 -13.00 -19.91
CA LYS A 259 36.12 -12.37 -18.75
C LYS A 259 35.83 -13.19 -17.49
N SER A 260 36.78 -13.19 -16.55
CA SER A 260 36.60 -13.81 -15.23
C SER A 260 36.41 -12.74 -14.16
N PHE A 261 35.60 -13.06 -13.17
CA PHE A 261 35.27 -12.21 -12.02
C PHE A 261 35.50 -13.01 -10.73
N ARG A 262 35.87 -12.31 -9.66
CA ARG A 262 35.85 -12.86 -8.30
C ARG A 262 34.54 -12.51 -7.60
N GLN A 263 34.08 -13.35 -6.70
CA GLN A 263 32.92 -13.07 -5.86
C GLN A 263 33.06 -11.70 -5.18
N GLY A 264 32.00 -10.88 -5.27
CA GLY A 264 31.99 -9.51 -4.74
C GLY A 264 32.45 -8.42 -5.72
N GLU A 265 33.16 -8.76 -6.80
CA GLU A 265 33.53 -7.77 -7.83
C GLU A 265 32.31 -7.31 -8.63
N THR A 266 32.30 -6.06 -9.11
CA THR A 266 31.19 -5.56 -9.95
C THR A 266 31.09 -6.37 -11.24
N LEU A 267 30.00 -7.12 -11.38
CA LEU A 267 29.74 -7.99 -12.52
C LEU A 267 29.07 -7.21 -13.65
N PHE A 268 28.01 -6.47 -13.34
CA PHE A 268 27.29 -5.64 -14.31
C PHE A 268 26.72 -4.40 -13.63
N THR A 269 26.30 -3.42 -14.44
CA THR A 269 25.73 -2.16 -13.95
C THR A 269 24.40 -1.87 -14.62
N LEU A 270 23.42 -1.45 -13.84
CA LEU A 270 22.10 -1.04 -14.30
C LEU A 270 21.92 0.46 -14.07
N LYS A 271 21.37 1.16 -15.07
CA LYS A 271 20.97 2.56 -14.94
C LYS A 271 19.46 2.65 -15.10
N GLY A 272 18.79 3.11 -14.04
CA GLY A 272 17.34 3.27 -14.02
C GLY A 272 16.88 4.72 -14.08
N ALA A 273 15.61 4.95 -13.75
CA ALA A 273 15.08 6.29 -13.58
C ALA A 273 15.57 6.97 -12.30
N THR A 274 15.71 6.19 -11.23
CA THR A 274 15.98 6.65 -9.86
C THR A 274 17.47 6.67 -9.51
N GLY A 275 18.30 5.88 -10.21
CA GLY A 275 19.75 5.87 -9.99
C GLY A 275 20.50 4.78 -10.75
N VAL A 276 21.68 4.45 -10.24
CA VAL A 276 22.59 3.43 -10.79
C VAL A 276 22.80 2.34 -9.75
N VAL A 277 22.70 1.08 -10.17
CA VAL A 277 22.96 -0.08 -9.32
C VAL A 277 24.12 -0.86 -9.92
N HIS A 278 25.15 -1.10 -9.10
CA HIS A 278 26.24 -2.01 -9.42
C HIS A 278 25.93 -3.36 -8.78
N VAL A 279 25.84 -4.42 -9.59
CA VAL A 279 25.55 -5.76 -9.07
C VAL A 279 26.85 -6.53 -8.97
N ALA A 280 27.18 -6.97 -7.77
CA ALA A 280 28.38 -7.75 -7.50
C ALA A 280 28.22 -9.20 -7.99
N ALA A 281 29.33 -9.81 -8.40
CA ALA A 281 29.38 -11.20 -8.80
C ALA A 281 29.01 -12.08 -7.59
N PRO A 282 27.92 -12.88 -7.68
CA PRO A 282 27.50 -13.73 -6.57
C PRO A 282 28.43 -14.92 -6.36
N LEU A 283 29.19 -15.29 -7.40
CA LEU A 283 30.17 -16.37 -7.43
C LEU A 283 31.39 -15.92 -8.25
N SER A 284 32.56 -16.47 -7.95
CA SER A 284 33.75 -16.37 -8.77
C SER A 284 33.60 -17.27 -10.00
N GLY A 285 33.93 -16.76 -11.18
CA GLY A 285 33.75 -17.55 -12.41
C GLY A 285 34.07 -16.79 -13.69
N ARG A 286 33.96 -17.51 -14.81
CA ARG A 286 34.17 -16.98 -16.15
C ARG A 286 32.85 -16.82 -16.87
N ILE A 287 32.64 -15.69 -17.56
CA ILE A 287 31.43 -15.43 -18.34
C ILE A 287 31.46 -16.23 -19.62
N GLU A 288 30.42 -17.02 -19.84
CA GLU A 288 30.25 -17.83 -21.03
C GLU A 288 29.32 -17.16 -22.05
N HIS A 289 28.26 -16.54 -21.55
CA HIS A 289 27.30 -15.79 -22.35
C HIS A 289 26.74 -14.59 -21.57
N ASP A 290 26.45 -13.51 -22.28
CA ASP A 290 25.68 -12.36 -21.79
C ASP A 290 24.32 -12.32 -22.48
N ASN A 291 23.29 -11.79 -21.82
CA ASN A 291 21.99 -11.60 -22.44
C ASN A 291 21.96 -10.30 -23.25
N ALA A 292 22.54 -10.33 -24.45
CA ALA A 292 22.61 -9.17 -25.35
C ALA A 292 21.23 -8.57 -25.69
N GLY A 293 20.14 -9.34 -25.57
CA GLY A 293 18.77 -8.87 -25.74
C GLY A 293 18.40 -7.72 -24.78
N LEU A 294 19.02 -7.67 -23.60
CA LEU A 294 18.81 -6.60 -22.63
C LEU A 294 19.36 -5.24 -23.09
N LEU A 295 20.23 -5.21 -24.09
CA LEU A 295 20.69 -3.95 -24.69
C LEU A 295 19.60 -3.31 -25.58
N THR A 296 18.75 -4.15 -26.17
CA THR A 296 17.63 -3.72 -27.01
C THR A 296 16.34 -3.54 -26.23
N ASP A 297 16.08 -4.42 -25.25
CA ASP A 297 14.91 -4.35 -24.38
C ASP A 297 15.31 -4.56 -22.90
N PRO A 298 15.79 -3.50 -22.23
CA PRO A 298 16.08 -3.55 -20.79
C PRO A 298 14.84 -3.82 -19.94
N GLY A 299 13.63 -3.65 -20.49
CA GLY A 299 12.37 -3.85 -19.79
C GLY A 299 12.18 -5.29 -19.32
N GLU A 300 12.81 -6.28 -19.94
CA GLU A 300 12.75 -7.69 -19.53
C GLU A 300 13.24 -7.92 -18.09
N LEU A 301 14.14 -7.07 -17.56
CA LEU A 301 14.57 -7.09 -16.16
C LEU A 301 13.44 -6.71 -15.18
N MET A 302 12.41 -6.02 -15.65
CA MET A 302 11.27 -5.58 -14.86
C MET A 302 10.08 -6.52 -15.03
N HIS A 303 9.80 -6.87 -16.28
CA HIS A 303 8.68 -7.73 -16.63
C HIS A 303 9.04 -9.18 -16.28
N SER A 304 10.12 -9.76 -16.81
CA SER A 304 10.41 -11.19 -16.63
C SER A 304 11.73 -11.46 -15.85
N PRO A 305 11.94 -10.92 -14.63
CA PRO A 305 13.24 -10.88 -13.96
C PRO A 305 13.88 -12.25 -13.70
N TYR A 306 13.08 -13.31 -13.60
CA TYR A 306 13.50 -14.65 -13.20
C TYR A 306 13.41 -15.70 -14.32
N ASP A 307 13.04 -15.27 -15.51
CA ASP A 307 12.97 -16.10 -16.72
C ASP A 307 13.74 -15.44 -17.88
N ARG A 308 13.18 -14.42 -18.54
CA ARG A 308 13.84 -13.77 -19.70
C ARG A 308 14.83 -12.68 -19.31
N GLY A 309 14.69 -12.12 -18.11
CA GLY A 309 15.52 -11.05 -17.53
C GLY A 309 16.81 -11.52 -16.85
N TRP A 310 17.32 -12.71 -17.17
CA TRP A 310 18.67 -13.11 -16.74
C TRP A 310 19.73 -12.25 -17.44
N VAL A 311 20.85 -11.96 -16.78
CA VAL A 311 21.87 -11.02 -17.26
C VAL A 311 23.05 -11.73 -17.91
N CYS A 312 23.57 -12.78 -17.27
CA CYS A 312 24.67 -13.57 -17.82
C CYS A 312 24.65 -15.03 -17.36
N LEU A 313 25.35 -15.85 -18.12
CA LEU A 313 25.66 -17.25 -17.86
C LEU A 313 27.15 -17.35 -17.52
N MET A 314 27.47 -17.89 -16.37
CA MET A 314 28.81 -17.98 -15.81
C MET A 314 29.19 -19.44 -15.56
N THR A 315 30.41 -19.81 -15.89
CA THR A 315 31.05 -21.05 -15.41
C THR A 315 31.73 -20.75 -14.07
N PRO A 316 31.22 -21.25 -12.94
CA PRO A 316 31.79 -20.98 -11.63
C PRO A 316 33.18 -21.64 -11.49
N SER A 317 34.11 -20.97 -10.79
CA SER A 317 35.45 -21.51 -10.51
C SER A 317 35.47 -22.44 -9.29
N ASP A 318 34.63 -22.17 -8.28
CA ASP A 318 34.44 -23.03 -7.11
C ASP A 318 32.97 -22.98 -6.65
N LEU A 319 32.10 -23.67 -7.39
CA LEU A 319 30.67 -23.69 -7.06
C LEU A 319 30.42 -24.31 -5.68
N ALA A 320 31.10 -25.42 -5.34
CA ALA A 320 30.84 -26.14 -4.11
C ALA A 320 31.27 -25.36 -2.85
N GLY A 321 32.39 -24.63 -2.93
CA GLY A 321 32.89 -23.81 -1.83
C GLY A 321 32.09 -22.52 -1.60
N GLU A 322 31.57 -21.89 -2.67
CA GLU A 322 30.91 -20.58 -2.58
C GLU A 322 29.37 -20.67 -2.46
N LEU A 323 28.75 -21.75 -2.94
CA LEU A 323 27.29 -21.94 -2.86
C LEU A 323 26.70 -21.82 -1.44
N PRO A 324 27.35 -22.32 -0.36
CA PRO A 324 26.85 -22.17 1.01
C PRO A 324 26.74 -20.72 1.50
N ALA A 325 27.44 -19.77 0.87
CA ALA A 325 27.31 -18.35 1.20
C ALA A 325 26.03 -17.72 0.63
N LEU A 326 25.39 -18.36 -0.36
CA LEU A 326 24.13 -17.93 -0.94
C LEU A 326 22.94 -18.52 -0.15
N LYS A 327 21.81 -17.81 -0.18
CA LYS A 327 20.60 -18.20 0.55
C LYS A 327 19.60 -18.88 -0.38
N ILE A 328 18.94 -19.95 0.06
CA ILE A 328 17.87 -20.61 -0.69
C ILE A 328 16.75 -21.07 0.25
N GLY A 329 15.49 -21.04 -0.20
CA GLY A 329 14.35 -21.46 0.60
C GLY A 329 14.04 -20.51 1.76
N GLN A 330 13.72 -21.05 2.94
CA GLN A 330 13.33 -20.27 4.11
C GLN A 330 14.37 -19.20 4.52
N PRO A 331 15.69 -19.48 4.54
CA PRO A 331 16.72 -18.46 4.80
C PRO A 331 16.65 -17.21 3.91
N VAL A 332 16.12 -17.30 2.69
CA VAL A 332 15.93 -16.12 1.84
C VAL A 332 14.82 -15.24 2.38
N ILE A 333 13.72 -15.83 2.82
CA ILE A 333 12.57 -15.11 3.38
C ILE A 333 13.02 -14.32 4.61
N ASP A 334 13.74 -14.97 5.52
CA ASP A 334 14.24 -14.36 6.74
C ASP A 334 15.21 -13.22 6.41
N TRP A 335 16.14 -13.43 5.48
CA TRP A 335 17.06 -12.39 5.04
C TRP A 335 16.36 -11.19 4.37
N TYR A 336 15.34 -11.41 3.52
CA TYR A 336 14.56 -10.31 2.94
C TYR A 336 13.86 -9.49 4.04
N GLN A 337 13.31 -10.15 5.06
CA GLN A 337 12.66 -9.46 6.18
C GLN A 337 13.66 -8.62 6.99
N ASP A 338 14.84 -9.18 7.27
CA ASP A 338 15.92 -8.49 7.95
C ASP A 338 16.42 -7.30 7.11
N GLU A 339 16.59 -7.49 5.80
CA GLU A 339 17.07 -6.45 4.88
C GLU A 339 16.05 -5.30 4.74
N ILE A 340 14.75 -5.61 4.65
CA ILE A 340 13.67 -4.61 4.71
C ILE A 340 13.72 -3.84 6.03
N THR A 341 13.92 -4.54 7.15
CA THR A 341 13.97 -3.91 8.47
C THR A 341 15.20 -3.00 8.59
N ARG A 342 16.36 -3.47 8.11
CA ARG A 342 17.61 -2.72 8.06
C ARG A 342 17.44 -1.41 7.30
N LEU A 343 16.92 -1.48 6.07
CA LEU A 343 16.66 -0.33 5.20
C LEU A 343 15.55 0.59 5.71
N ARG A 344 14.71 0.14 6.64
CA ARG A 344 13.74 1.01 7.36
C ARG A 344 14.34 1.71 8.58
N SER A 345 15.35 1.12 9.21
CA SER A 345 15.91 1.57 10.50
C SER A 345 16.97 2.67 10.42
N THR A 346 17.50 2.96 9.22
CA THR A 346 18.64 3.86 9.03
C THR A 346 18.33 5.36 8.96
N ASP A 347 17.16 5.81 9.45
CA ASP A 347 16.94 7.23 9.78
C ASP A 347 16.46 7.45 11.24
N THR A 348 16.87 8.61 11.77
CA THR A 348 17.10 8.98 13.18
C THR A 348 15.83 9.56 13.89
N PRO A 349 15.90 10.08 15.14
CA PRO A 349 14.86 9.91 16.15
C PRO A 349 13.52 10.61 15.83
N GLN A 350 12.42 9.86 15.96
CA GLN A 350 11.10 10.34 16.39
C GLN A 350 10.67 11.72 15.84
N ALA A 351 10.52 11.85 14.52
CA ALA A 351 9.67 12.87 13.94
C ALA A 351 8.25 12.30 13.80
N ALA A 352 7.37 12.67 14.74
CA ALA A 352 5.96 12.33 14.69
C ALA A 352 5.32 12.80 13.37
N GLY A 353 4.66 11.90 12.64
CA GLY A 353 3.60 12.31 11.70
C GLY A 353 3.43 11.56 10.38
N THR A 354 4.39 10.76 9.90
CA THR A 354 4.24 10.11 8.57
C THR A 354 4.81 8.70 8.54
N ASP A 355 4.00 7.71 8.93
CA ASP A 355 4.25 6.26 8.76
C ASP A 355 3.93 5.78 7.33
N THR A 356 4.21 6.60 6.31
CA THR A 356 4.18 6.15 4.92
C THR A 356 5.52 5.49 4.63
N VAL A 357 5.53 4.28 4.05
CA VAL A 357 6.74 3.72 3.44
C VAL A 357 7.17 4.70 2.35
N ASP A 358 8.14 5.55 2.67
CA ASP A 358 8.71 6.46 1.69
C ASP A 358 9.65 5.65 0.80
N TRP A 359 9.06 5.13 -0.27
CA TRP A 359 9.79 4.42 -1.32
C TRP A 359 10.93 5.26 -1.88
N SER A 360 10.83 6.58 -1.91
CA SER A 360 11.92 7.46 -2.36
C SER A 360 13.10 7.48 -1.38
N THR A 361 12.85 7.26 -0.09
CA THR A 361 13.88 7.14 0.94
C THR A 361 14.52 5.75 0.88
N PHE A 362 13.72 4.70 0.69
CA PHE A 362 14.21 3.35 0.43
C PHE A 362 15.11 3.30 -0.81
N GLU A 363 14.67 3.89 -1.93
CA GLU A 363 15.43 4.00 -3.17
C GLU A 363 16.75 4.73 -2.93
N ARG A 364 16.72 5.89 -2.26
CA ARG A 364 17.93 6.66 -1.94
C ARG A 364 18.91 5.90 -1.05
N GLN A 365 18.44 5.18 -0.03
CA GLN A 365 19.30 4.41 0.88
C GLN A 365 19.90 3.19 0.18
N PHE A 366 19.10 2.44 -0.56
CA PHE A 366 19.56 1.28 -1.32
C PHE A 366 20.61 1.68 -2.38
N LEU A 367 20.33 2.75 -3.13
CA LEU A 367 21.25 3.28 -4.13
C LEU A 367 22.52 3.86 -3.49
N GLY A 368 22.40 4.57 -2.35
CA GLY A 368 23.54 5.15 -1.62
C GLY A 368 24.47 4.11 -0.98
N LEU A 369 23.95 2.99 -0.49
CA LEU A 369 24.76 1.87 0.00
C LEU A 369 25.59 1.22 -1.12
N ASN A 370 25.05 1.22 -2.34
CA ASN A 370 25.74 0.64 -3.49
C ASN A 370 26.89 1.52 -4.02
N ASP A 371 26.84 2.83 -3.74
CA ASP A 371 27.98 3.74 -3.96
C ASP A 371 29.10 3.53 -2.92
N HIS A 372 28.77 3.08 -1.70
CA HIS A 372 29.74 2.86 -0.61
C HIS A 372 30.47 1.51 -0.64
N ALA A 373 30.03 0.54 -1.44
CA ALA A 373 30.77 -0.71 -1.68
C ALA A 373 32.10 -0.49 -2.47
N ARG A 374 32.52 0.77 -2.62
CA ARG A 374 33.74 1.24 -3.29
C ARG A 374 34.92 1.57 -2.37
N ALA A 375 34.84 1.33 -1.06
CA ALA A 375 35.94 1.59 -0.13
C ALA A 375 36.78 0.33 0.16
#